data_AF-A0A3D0NEM7-F1
#
_entry.id   AF-A0A3D0NEM7-F1
#
_cell.length_a   1.000
_cell.length_b   1.000
_cell.length_c   1.000
_cell.angle_alpha   90.00
_cell.angle_beta   90.00
_cell.angle_gamma   90.00
#
_symmetry.space_group_name_H-M   'P 1'
#
loop_
_entity.id
_entity.type
_entity.pdbx_description
1 polymer ?
#
loop_
_entity_poly.entity_id
_entity_poly.type
_entity_poly.pdbx_seq_one_letter_code
_entity_poly.pdbx_strand_id
1 'polypeptide(L)' 'IPAINKAVKRTKGVKIIDLYKALAPHPELLPDGVHPNAEGAKLMAEAIYNQIK' A
#
# COMPACT_ATOMS: atom_id res chain seq x y z
N ILE A 1 6.94 -5.54 -7.27
CA ILE A 1 7.08 -4.64 -8.43
C ILE A 1 8.58 -4.42 -8.72
N PRO A 2 9.13 -4.80 -9.89
CA PRO A 2 10.58 -4.77 -10.15
C PRO A 2 11.26 -3.41 -9.90
N ALA A 3 10.61 -2.31 -10.30
CA ALA A 3 11.14 -0.96 -10.08
C ALA A 3 11.24 -0.59 -8.59
N ILE A 4 10.20 -0.89 -7.79
CA ILE A 4 10.18 -0.67 -6.34
C ILE A 4 11.26 -1.53 -5.66
N ASN A 5 11.38 -2.81 -6.06
CA ASN A 5 12.40 -3.72 -5.52
C ASN A 5 13.82 -3.19 -5.81
N LYS A 6 14.05 -2.63 -7.00
CA LYS A 6 15.33 -2.00 -7.37
C LYS A 6 15.59 -0.76 -6.53
N ALA A 7 14.58 0.08 -6.29
CA ALA A 7 14.72 1.29 -5.47
C ALA A 7 15.11 0.94 -4.02
N VAL A 8 14.43 -0.02 -3.39
CA VAL A 8 14.71 -0.46 -2.02
C VAL A 8 16.11 -1.06 -1.87
N LYS A 9 16.57 -1.86 -2.85
CA LYS A 9 17.96 -2.39 -2.84
C LYS A 9 19.04 -1.29 -2.88
N ARG A 10 18.72 -0.10 -3.41
CA ARG A 10 19.66 1.03 -3.53
C ARG A 10 19.60 1.98 -2.33
N THR A 11 18.63 1.84 -1.44
CA THR A 11 18.43 2.73 -0.31
C THR A 11 18.60 1.95 0.99
N LYS A 12 19.48 2.42 1.89
CA LYS A 12 19.70 1.77 3.19
C LYS A 12 18.57 2.13 4.16
N GLY A 13 18.16 1.17 4.97
CA GLY A 13 17.22 1.38 6.08
C GLY A 13 15.74 1.56 5.69
N VAL A 14 15.37 1.28 4.43
CA VAL A 14 13.96 1.38 3.98
C VAL A 14 13.31 0.01 3.85
N LYS A 15 11.99 -0.03 4.08
CA LYS A 15 11.12 -1.20 3.91
C LYS A 15 9.99 -0.88 2.94
N ILE A 16 9.44 -1.89 2.29
CA ILE A 16 8.26 -1.75 1.42
C ILE A 16 7.02 -2.00 2.27
N ILE A 17 6.08 -1.05 2.26
CA ILE A 17 4.70 -1.27 2.68
C ILE A 17 3.87 -1.43 1.40
N ASP A 18 3.45 -2.66 1.11
CA ASP A 18 2.75 -3.00 -0.13
C ASP A 18 1.23 -2.77 0.00
N LEU A 19 0.80 -1.53 -0.27
CA LEU A 19 -0.61 -1.15 -0.24
C LEU A 19 -1.41 -1.74 -1.40
N TYR A 20 -0.75 -2.10 -2.51
CA TYR A 20 -1.42 -2.81 -3.58
C TYR A 20 -1.90 -4.17 -3.10
N LYS A 21 -1.07 -4.91 -2.35
CA LYS A 21 -1.49 -6.18 -1.73
C LYS A 21 -2.69 -6.01 -0.79
N ALA A 22 -2.78 -4.89 -0.08
CA ALA A 22 -3.89 -4.60 0.83
C ALA A 22 -5.19 -4.27 0.08
N LEU A 23 -5.11 -3.49 -1.00
CA LEU A 23 -6.29 -2.97 -1.71
C LEU A 23 -6.74 -3.84 -2.90
N ALA A 24 -5.85 -4.64 -3.50
CA ALA A 24 -6.18 -5.46 -4.67
C ALA A 24 -7.38 -6.41 -4.47
N PRO A 25 -7.61 -6.99 -3.28
CA PRO A 25 -8.83 -7.78 -3.02
C PRO A 25 -10.11 -6.96 -2.94
N HIS A 26 -10.02 -5.63 -2.91
CA HIS A 26 -11.10 -4.69 -2.59
C HIS A 26 -11.33 -3.62 -3.68
N PRO A 27 -11.62 -4.01 -4.94
CA PRO A 27 -11.86 -3.04 -6.02
C PRO A 27 -13.05 -2.11 -5.73
N GLU A 28 -14.01 -2.55 -4.91
CA GLU A 28 -15.17 -1.75 -4.46
C GLU A 28 -14.77 -0.51 -3.65
N LEU A 29 -13.58 -0.53 -3.03
CA LEU A 29 -13.08 0.59 -2.24
C LEU A 29 -12.41 1.67 -3.09
N LEU A 30 -12.30 1.47 -4.42
CA LEU A 30 -11.69 2.39 -5.38
C LEU A 30 -12.75 2.87 -6.41
N PRO A 31 -13.56 3.92 -6.11
CA PRO A 31 -14.71 4.30 -6.95
C PRO A 31 -14.38 4.63 -8.40
N ASP A 32 -13.17 5.12 -8.66
CA ASP A 32 -12.65 5.41 -10.01
C ASP A 32 -11.51 4.47 -10.42
N GLY A 33 -11.29 3.40 -9.65
CA GLY A 33 -10.21 2.44 -9.85
C GLY A 33 -8.83 2.90 -9.38
N VAL A 34 -8.69 4.11 -8.83
CA VAL A 34 -7.40 4.67 -8.37
C VAL A 34 -7.47 5.24 -6.96
N HIS A 35 -8.48 6.06 -6.66
CA HIS A 35 -8.61 6.76 -5.39
C HIS A 35 -9.46 5.95 -4.41
N PRO A 36 -9.01 5.72 -3.17
CA PRO A 36 -9.81 5.03 -2.16
C PRO A 36 -10.96 5.90 -1.65
N ASN A 37 -12.08 5.27 -1.32
CA ASN A 37 -13.11 5.88 -0.49
C ASN A 37 -12.67 5.91 1.00
N ALA A 38 -13.55 6.37 1.90
CA ALA A 38 -13.23 6.47 3.33
C ALA A 38 -12.85 5.12 3.97
N GLU A 39 -13.50 4.03 3.56
CA GLU A 39 -13.20 2.68 4.07
C GLU A 39 -11.88 2.15 3.50
N GLY A 40 -11.60 2.38 2.22
CA GLY A 40 -10.30 2.08 1.61
C GLY A 40 -9.16 2.84 2.28
N ALA A 41 -9.37 4.12 2.60
CA ALA A 41 -8.39 4.94 3.30
C ALA A 41 -8.12 4.40 4.71
N LYS A 42 -9.16 3.96 5.43
CA LYS A 42 -9.02 3.30 6.73
C LYS A 42 -8.21 2.00 6.63
N LEU A 43 -8.52 1.15 5.65
CA LEU A 43 -7.79 -0.10 5.40
C LEU A 43 -6.30 0.15 5.14
N MET A 44 -5.98 1.17 4.32
CA MET A 44 -4.59 1.59 4.10
C MET A 44 -3.91 2.04 5.39
N ALA A 45 -4.58 2.86 6.19
CA ALA A 45 -4.03 3.35 7.45
C ALA A 45 -3.71 2.21 8.43
N GLU A 46 -4.61 1.24 8.57
CA GLU A 46 -4.40 0.05 9.42
C GLU A 46 -3.24 -0.82 8.89
N ALA A 47 -3.15 -1.02 7.58
CA ALA A 47 -2.05 -1.75 6.95
C ALA A 47 -0.69 -1.08 7.20
N ILE A 48 -0.63 0.26 7.12
CA ILE A 48 0.58 1.04 7.42
C ILE A 48 0.92 0.94 8.90
N TYR A 49 -0.06 1.22 9.79
CA TYR A 49 0.14 1.21 11.23
C TYR A 49 0.70 -0.12 11.73
N ASN A 50 0.18 -1.24 11.22
CA ASN A 50 0.65 -2.58 11.58
C ASN A 50 2.08 -2.91 11.11
N GLN A 51 2.63 -2.17 10.14
CA GLN A 51 3.99 -2.36 9.64
C GLN A 51 5.02 -1.44 10.29
N ILE A 52 4.57 -0.34 10.92
CA ILE A 52 5.44 0.66 11.57
C ILE A 52 5.46 0.57 13.10
N LYS A 53 4.49 -0.12 13.71
CA LYS A 53 4.44 -0.35 15.16
C LYS A 53 5.45 -1.41 15.61
#